data_AF-A0A7M3MVA7-F1
#
_entry.id   AF-A0A7M3MVA7-F1
#
_cell.length_a   1.000
_cell.length_b   1.000
_cell.length_c   1.000
_cell.angle_alpha   90.00
_cell.angle_beta   90.00
_cell.angle_gamma   90.00
#
_symmetry.space_group_name_H-M   'P 1'
#
loop_
_entity.id
_entity.type
_entity.pdbx_description
1 polymer ?
#
loop_
_entity_poly.entity_id
_entity_poly.type
_entity_poly.pdbx_seq_one_letter_code
_entity_poly.pdbx_strand_id
1 'polypeptide(L)'
;DEVARDGIGLAFVVFPEIISQLPGPSGVYGFLFFGSLVLAGTSSLISVSQTYVAAIEDKFSLSRRSAAVIAGGGTALVSLAYATGGGINTLDVVDRFINSFGVAAVALVEVVVVAWLVRELPALRSHANAVSDLRLGWWWMAALAVVTPAVLGWMTLDNLRTELSAPYGGYAWTFLLVFGWGVALLAVLVGVALSLRRWPATVPLGSMPVASGDPDRGAAVADGDDDEERSAQ
;
A
#
# COMPACT_ATOMS: atom_id res chain seq x y z
N ASP A 1 4.23 26.76 -15.72
CA ASP A 1 5.55 26.91 -15.06
C ASP A 1 5.63 26.33 -13.66
N GLU A 2 4.53 26.16 -12.93
CA GLU A 2 4.55 25.52 -11.59
C GLU A 2 4.60 23.98 -11.65
N VAL A 3 3.96 23.37 -12.65
CA VAL A 3 4.01 21.90 -12.92
C VAL A 3 5.39 21.38 -13.33
N ALA A 4 6.33 22.26 -13.68
CA ALA A 4 7.72 21.89 -13.96
C ALA A 4 8.57 21.71 -12.69
N ARG A 5 8.03 22.05 -11.50
CA ARG A 5 8.78 22.06 -10.24
C ARG A 5 8.60 20.83 -9.36
N ASP A 6 7.63 19.95 -9.65
CA ASP A 6 7.38 18.76 -8.83
C ASP A 6 7.60 17.43 -9.57
N GLY A 7 8.03 16.43 -8.78
CA GLY A 7 8.16 15.02 -9.16
C GLY A 7 8.92 14.76 -10.47
N ILE A 8 8.16 14.59 -11.56
CA ILE A 8 8.67 14.18 -12.87
C ILE A 8 9.49 15.29 -13.53
N GLY A 9 9.04 16.54 -13.46
CA GLY A 9 9.78 17.68 -14.02
C GLY A 9 11.12 17.88 -13.33
N LEU A 10 11.15 17.70 -12.02
CA LEU A 10 12.38 17.75 -11.24
C LEU A 10 13.37 16.65 -11.68
N ALA A 11 12.91 15.39 -11.72
CA ALA A 11 13.73 14.21 -12.07
C ALA A 11 14.28 14.22 -13.50
N PHE A 12 13.49 14.66 -14.49
CA PHE A 12 13.84 14.51 -15.91
C PHE A 12 14.16 15.82 -16.64
N VAL A 13 14.01 16.98 -16.00
CA VAL A 13 14.38 18.28 -16.58
C VAL A 13 15.44 18.96 -15.72
N VAL A 14 15.15 19.15 -14.44
CA VAL A 14 16.03 19.93 -13.54
C VAL A 14 17.30 19.16 -13.17
N PHE A 15 17.18 17.90 -12.76
CA PHE A 15 18.36 17.10 -12.38
C PHE A 15 19.35 16.88 -13.53
N PRO A 16 18.93 16.58 -14.78
CA PRO A 16 19.84 16.49 -15.92
C PRO A 16 20.60 17.78 -16.18
N GLU A 17 19.91 18.92 -16.09
CA GLU A 17 20.52 20.25 -16.22
C GLU A 17 21.61 20.46 -15.14
N ILE A 18 21.31 20.15 -13.88
CA ILE A 18 22.29 20.22 -12.79
C ILE A 18 23.48 19.29 -13.03
N ILE A 19 23.22 18.04 -13.43
CA ILE A 19 24.27 17.03 -13.70
C ILE A 19 25.20 17.50 -14.83
N SER A 20 24.67 18.20 -15.84
CA SER A 20 25.46 18.72 -16.96
C SER A 20 26.47 19.81 -16.54
N GLN A 21 26.20 20.50 -15.43
CA GLN A 21 27.03 21.58 -14.90
C GLN A 21 28.06 21.10 -13.86
N LEU A 22 27.98 19.83 -13.42
CA LEU A 22 28.92 19.28 -12.45
C LEU A 22 30.32 19.10 -13.05
N PRO A 23 31.39 19.48 -12.31
CA PRO A 23 32.75 19.20 -12.74
C PRO A 23 33.03 17.69 -12.68
N GLY A 24 33.62 17.15 -13.75
CA GLY A 24 33.96 15.72 -13.86
C GLY A 24 33.20 14.98 -14.96
N PRO A 25 33.11 13.65 -14.92
CA PRO A 25 32.47 12.85 -15.96
C PRO A 25 30.95 12.87 -15.80
N SER A 26 30.29 13.90 -16.30
CA SER A 26 28.82 14.09 -16.27
C SER A 26 28.02 12.87 -16.73
N GLY A 27 28.54 12.12 -17.72
CA GLY A 27 27.93 10.87 -18.18
C GLY A 27 27.84 9.77 -17.12
N VAL A 28 28.83 9.67 -16.22
CA VAL A 28 28.82 8.70 -15.11
C VAL A 28 27.79 9.11 -14.05
N TYR A 29 27.72 10.39 -13.72
CA TYR A 29 26.72 10.90 -12.77
C TYR A 29 25.30 10.72 -13.30
N GLY A 30 25.06 10.99 -14.58
CA GLY A 30 23.77 10.71 -15.23
C GLY A 30 23.40 9.23 -15.20
N PHE A 31 24.34 8.34 -15.53
CA PHE A 31 24.10 6.90 -15.47
C PHE A 31 23.75 6.41 -14.06
N LEU A 32 24.50 6.85 -13.04
CA LEU A 32 24.23 6.47 -11.65
C LEU A 32 22.89 7.02 -11.17
N PHE A 33 22.57 8.27 -11.50
CA PHE A 33 21.31 8.89 -11.12
C PHE A 33 20.11 8.17 -11.75
N PHE A 34 20.07 8.03 -13.08
CA PHE A 34 18.96 7.36 -13.76
C PHE A 34 18.93 5.85 -13.47
N GLY A 35 20.08 5.22 -13.32
CA GLY A 35 20.17 3.83 -12.88
C GLY A 35 19.54 3.64 -11.50
N SER A 36 19.80 4.55 -10.55
CA SER A 36 19.17 4.51 -9.24
C SER A 36 17.65 4.76 -9.32
N LEU A 37 17.18 5.68 -10.17
CA LEU A 37 15.75 5.91 -10.39
C LEU A 37 15.03 4.68 -10.95
N VAL A 38 15.65 3.97 -11.91
CA VAL A 38 15.10 2.72 -12.45
C VAL A 38 15.01 1.64 -11.37
N LEU A 39 16.06 1.47 -10.56
CA LEU A 39 16.06 0.48 -9.48
C LEU A 39 15.03 0.82 -8.38
N ALA A 40 14.94 2.09 -7.98
CA ALA A 40 13.96 2.56 -7.00
C ALA A 40 12.52 2.39 -7.53
N GLY A 41 12.26 2.80 -8.77
CA GLY A 41 10.95 2.63 -9.41
C GLY A 41 10.55 1.16 -9.56
N THR A 42 11.48 0.30 -9.99
CA THR A 42 11.19 -1.13 -10.19
C THR A 42 10.90 -1.85 -8.87
N SER A 43 11.67 -1.57 -7.82
CA SER A 43 11.44 -2.18 -6.50
C SER A 43 10.10 -1.75 -5.88
N SER A 44 9.76 -0.46 -5.99
CA SER A 44 8.45 0.05 -5.58
C SER A 44 7.31 -0.58 -6.39
N LEU A 45 7.45 -0.66 -7.72
CA LEU A 45 6.46 -1.27 -8.61
C LEU A 45 6.20 -2.73 -8.23
N ILE A 46 7.24 -3.52 -7.93
CA ILE A 46 7.09 -4.91 -7.50
C ILE A 46 6.28 -5.00 -6.19
N SER A 47 6.60 -4.16 -5.19
CA SER A 47 5.92 -4.15 -3.90
C SER A 47 4.43 -3.81 -4.01
N VAL A 48 4.10 -2.75 -4.74
CA VAL A 48 2.70 -2.36 -4.98
C VAL A 48 1.99 -3.43 -5.81
N SER A 49 2.66 -4.03 -6.79
CA SER A 49 2.06 -5.05 -7.64
C SER A 49 1.69 -6.33 -6.90
N GLN A 50 2.53 -6.75 -5.95
CA GLN A 50 2.25 -7.92 -5.13
C GLN A 50 0.96 -7.78 -4.32
N THR A 51 0.65 -6.57 -3.86
CA THR A 51 -0.53 -6.33 -3.00
C THR A 51 -1.84 -6.57 -3.76
N TYR A 52 -2.00 -6.00 -4.96
CA TYR A 52 -3.24 -6.21 -5.73
C TYR A 52 -3.30 -7.57 -6.42
N VAL A 53 -2.15 -8.17 -6.78
CA VAL A 53 -2.09 -9.54 -7.29
C VAL A 53 -2.54 -10.54 -6.22
N ALA A 54 -2.08 -10.39 -4.97
CA ALA A 54 -2.51 -11.22 -3.85
C ALA A 54 -4.01 -11.07 -3.57
N ALA A 55 -4.53 -9.83 -3.62
CA ALA A 55 -5.97 -9.59 -3.49
C ALA A 55 -6.80 -10.33 -4.56
N ILE A 56 -6.31 -10.40 -5.81
CA ILE A 56 -6.97 -11.14 -6.90
C ILE A 56 -6.83 -12.65 -6.70
N GLU A 57 -5.65 -13.13 -6.30
CA GLU A 57 -5.38 -14.54 -5.97
C GLU A 57 -6.39 -15.05 -4.93
N ASP A 58 -6.51 -14.34 -3.81
CA ASP A 58 -7.39 -14.68 -2.69
C ASP A 58 -8.87 -14.55 -3.08
N LYS A 59 -9.24 -13.47 -3.77
CA LYS A 59 -10.65 -13.20 -4.08
C LYS A 59 -11.24 -14.18 -5.09
N PHE A 60 -10.45 -14.60 -6.06
CA PHE A 60 -10.89 -15.48 -7.15
C PHE A 60 -10.38 -16.91 -7.01
N SER A 61 -9.65 -17.23 -5.93
CA SER A 61 -9.06 -18.56 -5.70
C SER A 61 -8.25 -19.05 -6.91
N LEU A 62 -7.49 -18.13 -7.52
CA LEU A 62 -6.65 -18.40 -8.69
C LEU A 62 -5.27 -18.87 -8.25
N SER A 63 -4.53 -19.53 -9.16
CA SER A 63 -3.10 -19.73 -8.93
C SER A 63 -2.37 -18.38 -8.97
N ARG A 64 -1.31 -18.23 -8.17
CA ARG A 64 -0.43 -17.04 -8.18
C ARG A 64 0.01 -16.63 -9.59
N ARG A 65 0.34 -17.61 -10.44
CA ARG A 65 0.75 -17.37 -11.83
C ARG A 65 -0.40 -16.78 -12.65
N SER A 66 -1.60 -17.35 -12.54
CA SER A 66 -2.78 -16.87 -13.26
C SER A 66 -3.17 -15.47 -12.79
N ALA A 67 -3.18 -15.23 -11.48
CA ALA A 67 -3.46 -13.92 -10.90
C ALA A 67 -2.45 -12.87 -11.39
N ALA A 68 -1.15 -13.17 -11.35
CA ALA A 68 -0.11 -12.26 -11.82
C ALA A 68 -0.23 -11.92 -13.32
N VAL A 69 -0.54 -12.90 -14.17
CA VAL A 69 -0.71 -12.66 -15.62
C VAL A 69 -1.93 -11.81 -15.91
N ILE A 70 -3.07 -12.10 -15.27
CA ILE A 70 -4.32 -11.33 -15.47
C ILE A 70 -4.14 -9.91 -14.96
N ALA A 71 -3.64 -9.77 -13.74
CA ALA A 71 -3.51 -8.51 -13.05
C ALA A 71 -2.41 -7.65 -13.68
N GLY A 72 -1.23 -8.22 -13.95
CA GLY A 72 -0.13 -7.52 -14.63
C GLY A 72 -0.45 -7.21 -16.08
N GLY A 73 -1.04 -8.15 -16.83
CA GLY A 73 -1.48 -7.93 -18.21
C GLY A 73 -2.56 -6.86 -18.32
N GLY A 74 -3.54 -6.87 -17.41
CA GLY A 74 -4.57 -5.83 -17.32
C GLY A 74 -3.98 -4.45 -17.06
N THR A 75 -3.09 -4.32 -16.07
CA THR A 75 -2.40 -3.05 -15.80
C THR A 75 -1.55 -2.61 -16.99
N ALA A 76 -0.84 -3.52 -17.66
CA ALA A 76 -0.04 -3.21 -18.84
C ALA A 76 -0.90 -2.63 -19.98
N LEU A 77 -2.07 -3.20 -20.25
CA LEU A 77 -3.00 -2.69 -21.27
C LEU A 77 -3.51 -1.29 -20.92
N VAL A 78 -3.86 -1.03 -19.66
CA VAL A 78 -4.27 0.31 -19.21
C VAL A 78 -3.11 1.30 -19.32
N SER A 79 -1.88 0.88 -19.00
CA SER A 79 -0.68 1.71 -19.10
C SER A 79 -0.40 2.22 -20.53
N LEU A 80 -0.81 1.49 -21.57
CA LEU A 80 -0.70 1.98 -22.96
C LEU A 80 -1.50 3.28 -23.19
N ALA A 81 -2.59 3.51 -22.46
CA ALA A 81 -3.36 4.75 -22.59
C ALA A 81 -2.55 5.98 -22.14
N TYR A 82 -1.63 5.81 -21.19
CA TYR A 82 -0.74 6.86 -20.72
C TYR A 82 0.51 7.04 -21.61
N ALA A 83 0.80 6.10 -22.52
CA ALA A 83 1.92 6.16 -23.46
C ALA A 83 1.64 7.02 -24.71
N THR A 84 0.70 7.97 -24.62
CA THR A 84 0.31 8.89 -25.70
C THR A 84 0.96 10.26 -25.50
N GLY A 85 1.00 11.11 -26.54
CA GLY A 85 1.69 12.42 -26.48
C GLY A 85 1.19 13.40 -25.40
N GLY A 86 0.00 13.16 -24.82
CA GLY A 86 -0.53 13.92 -23.68
C GLY A 86 -0.73 13.09 -22.41
N GLY A 87 -0.33 11.82 -22.39
CA GLY A 87 -0.66 10.88 -21.32
C GLY A 87 -0.01 11.22 -19.98
N ILE A 88 1.08 11.97 -19.96
CA ILE A 88 1.72 12.45 -18.72
C ILE A 88 0.80 13.36 -17.89
N ASN A 89 0.00 14.21 -18.54
CA ASN A 89 -0.96 15.08 -17.85
C ASN A 89 -2.10 14.26 -17.23
N THR A 90 -2.58 13.25 -17.95
CA THR A 90 -3.61 12.33 -17.45
C THR A 90 -3.08 11.50 -16.29
N LEU A 91 -1.84 11.00 -16.39
CA LEU A 91 -1.18 10.24 -15.34
C LEU A 91 -1.01 11.09 -14.07
N ASP A 92 -0.58 12.34 -14.21
CA ASP A 92 -0.42 13.27 -13.09
C ASP A 92 -1.75 13.52 -12.36
N VAL A 93 -2.82 13.82 -13.10
CA VAL A 93 -4.16 14.03 -12.52
C VAL A 93 -4.68 12.75 -11.86
N VAL A 94 -4.55 11.60 -12.50
CA VAL A 94 -5.01 10.33 -11.93
C VAL A 94 -4.24 9.99 -10.66
N ASP A 95 -2.91 10.11 -10.66
CA ASP A 95 -2.06 9.82 -9.49
C ASP A 95 -2.43 10.72 -8.31
N ARG A 96 -2.52 12.03 -8.56
CA ARG A 96 -2.91 13.03 -7.55
C ARG A 96 -4.24 12.68 -6.91
N PHE A 97 -5.26 12.38 -7.71
CA PHE A 97 -6.62 12.11 -7.22
C PHE A 97 -6.73 10.76 -6.52
N ILE A 98 -6.09 9.70 -7.05
CA ILE A 98 -6.08 8.39 -6.41
C ILE A 98 -5.36 8.43 -5.06
N ASN A 99 -4.22 9.10 -4.96
CA ASN A 99 -3.48 9.18 -3.69
C ASN A 99 -4.18 10.10 -2.67
N SER A 100 -4.74 11.23 -3.13
CA SER A 100 -5.35 12.22 -2.24
C SER A 100 -6.73 11.82 -1.72
N PHE A 101 -7.52 11.09 -2.52
CA PHE A 101 -8.87 10.68 -2.16
C PHE A 101 -9.03 9.17 -2.06
N GLY A 102 -8.54 8.41 -3.04
CA GLY A 102 -8.67 6.95 -3.05
C GLY A 102 -7.96 6.33 -1.85
N VAL A 103 -6.64 6.45 -1.81
CA VAL A 103 -5.80 5.83 -0.76
C VAL A 103 -6.07 6.48 0.60
N ALA A 104 -6.07 7.81 0.69
CA ALA A 104 -6.24 8.51 1.97
C ALA A 104 -7.62 8.26 2.62
N ALA A 105 -8.72 8.32 1.84
CA ALA A 105 -10.04 8.09 2.41
C ALA A 105 -10.28 6.62 2.78
N VAL A 106 -9.79 5.67 1.97
CA VAL A 106 -9.86 4.24 2.30
C VAL A 106 -9.06 3.95 3.58
N ALA A 107 -7.85 4.49 3.70
CA ALA A 107 -7.03 4.35 4.90
C ALA A 107 -7.71 4.95 6.14
N LEU A 108 -8.37 6.10 6.02
CA LEU A 108 -9.14 6.71 7.10
C LEU A 108 -10.29 5.80 7.54
N VAL A 109 -11.07 5.28 6.58
CA VAL A 109 -12.19 4.37 6.85
C VAL A 109 -11.69 3.09 7.52
N GLU A 110 -10.62 2.49 7.00
CA GLU A 110 -10.03 1.26 7.54
C GLU A 110 -9.58 1.44 8.99
N VAL A 111 -8.82 2.50 9.28
CA VAL A 111 -8.35 2.76 10.64
C VAL A 111 -9.51 3.05 11.59
N VAL A 112 -10.51 3.84 11.18
CA VAL A 112 -11.70 4.12 12.01
C VAL A 112 -12.47 2.83 12.30
N VAL A 113 -12.68 1.97 11.30
CA VAL A 113 -13.35 0.69 11.48
C VAL A 113 -12.58 -0.19 12.46
N VAL A 114 -11.28 -0.40 12.26
CA VAL A 114 -10.47 -1.27 13.12
C VAL A 114 -10.36 -0.72 14.54
N ALA A 115 -10.10 0.59 14.69
CA ALA A 115 -9.81 1.19 15.98
C ALA A 115 -11.06 1.50 16.82
N TRP A 116 -12.17 1.91 16.18
CA TRP A 116 -13.34 2.41 16.89
C TRP A 116 -14.55 1.50 16.77
N LEU A 117 -14.77 0.88 15.61
CA LEU A 117 -15.96 0.05 15.38
C LEU A 117 -15.75 -1.38 15.87
N VAL A 118 -14.69 -2.05 15.39
CA VAL A 118 -14.36 -3.43 15.78
C VAL A 118 -13.58 -3.46 17.10
N ARG A 119 -12.83 -2.39 17.42
CA ARG A 119 -12.08 -2.20 18.68
C ARG A 119 -11.02 -3.29 18.93
N GLU A 120 -10.43 -3.81 17.87
CA GLU A 120 -9.45 -4.92 17.90
C GLU A 120 -8.00 -4.47 18.08
N LEU A 121 -7.75 -3.18 18.33
CA LEU A 121 -6.39 -2.67 18.58
C LEU A 121 -5.64 -3.41 19.71
N PRO A 122 -6.27 -3.80 20.84
CA PRO A 122 -5.57 -4.55 21.88
C PRO A 122 -5.13 -5.95 21.40
N ALA A 123 -5.95 -6.63 20.58
CA ALA A 123 -5.62 -7.94 20.03
C ALA A 123 -4.53 -7.85 18.95
N LEU A 124 -4.57 -6.83 18.10
CA LEU A 124 -3.51 -6.56 17.14
C LEU A 124 -2.19 -6.23 17.85
N ARG A 125 -2.25 -5.45 18.93
CA ARG A 125 -1.08 -5.15 19.77
C ARG A 125 -0.51 -6.42 20.43
N SER A 126 -1.36 -7.29 20.97
CA SER A 126 -0.90 -8.52 21.63
C SER A 126 -0.26 -9.48 20.61
N HIS A 127 -0.85 -9.61 19.43
CA HIS A 127 -0.29 -10.40 18.33
C HIS A 127 1.06 -9.84 17.86
N ALA A 128 1.15 -8.53 17.62
CA ALA A 128 2.40 -7.88 17.24
C ALA A 128 3.48 -8.07 18.30
N ASN A 129 3.13 -7.95 19.59
CA ASN A 129 4.06 -8.19 20.70
C ASN A 129 4.52 -9.64 20.86
N ALA A 130 3.76 -10.60 20.34
CA ALA A 130 4.13 -12.02 20.39
C ALA A 130 5.18 -12.38 19.33
N VAL A 131 5.22 -11.63 18.22
CA VAL A 131 6.11 -11.90 17.08
C VAL A 131 7.27 -10.88 16.98
N SER A 132 7.13 -9.71 17.61
CA SER A 132 8.11 -8.62 17.50
C SER A 132 9.10 -8.58 18.67
N ASP A 133 10.37 -8.29 18.37
CA ASP A 133 11.41 -8.01 19.37
C ASP A 133 11.13 -6.70 20.16
N LEU A 134 10.38 -5.77 19.55
CA LEU A 134 9.98 -4.51 20.17
C LEU A 134 8.54 -4.60 20.70
N ARG A 135 8.38 -4.37 22.01
CA ARG A 135 7.05 -4.35 22.64
C ARG A 135 6.33 -3.03 22.40
N LEU A 136 5.23 -3.10 21.68
CA LEU A 136 4.28 -2.01 21.48
C LEU A 136 3.57 -1.66 22.79
N GLY A 137 3.55 -0.36 23.07
CA GLY A 137 2.97 0.24 24.27
C GLY A 137 1.55 0.78 24.07
N TRP A 138 1.05 1.51 25.07
CA TRP A 138 -0.19 2.28 24.95
C TRP A 138 -0.09 3.42 23.92
N TRP A 139 1.12 3.95 23.71
CA TRP A 139 1.41 5.00 22.73
C TRP A 139 1.08 4.57 21.30
N TRP A 140 1.32 3.30 20.96
CA TRP A 140 1.01 2.76 19.63
C TRP A 140 -0.50 2.70 19.38
N MET A 141 -1.27 2.30 20.40
CA MET A 141 -2.73 2.32 20.33
C MET A 141 -3.28 3.75 20.26
N ALA A 142 -2.70 4.69 21.02
CA ALA A 142 -3.09 6.11 20.95
C ALA A 142 -2.74 6.73 19.58
N ALA A 143 -1.59 6.36 19.01
CA ALA A 143 -1.22 6.77 17.66
C ALA A 143 -2.25 6.30 16.64
N LEU A 144 -2.63 5.02 16.64
CA LEU A 144 -3.60 4.48 15.68
C LEU A 144 -5.05 4.90 15.95
N ALA A 145 -5.45 5.06 17.21
CA ALA A 145 -6.83 5.40 17.55
C ALA A 145 -7.11 6.91 17.44
N VAL A 146 -6.11 7.77 17.64
CA VAL A 146 -6.30 9.22 17.73
C VAL A 146 -5.47 9.97 16.70
N VAL A 147 -4.16 9.76 16.66
CA VAL A 147 -3.25 10.56 15.81
C VAL A 147 -3.48 10.26 14.33
N THR A 148 -3.48 8.99 13.93
CA THR A 148 -3.65 8.57 12.54
C THR A 148 -5.00 9.03 11.96
N PRO A 149 -6.16 8.82 12.61
CA PRO A 149 -7.44 9.30 12.11
C PRO A 149 -7.53 10.83 12.08
N ALA A 150 -6.94 11.53 13.06
CA ALA A 150 -6.94 12.99 13.07
C ALA A 150 -6.14 13.57 11.91
N VAL A 151 -4.93 13.05 11.66
CA VAL A 151 -4.07 13.50 10.56
C VAL A 151 -4.69 13.13 9.21
N LEU A 152 -5.10 11.88 9.01
CA LEU A 152 -5.73 11.45 7.76
C LEU A 152 -7.05 12.19 7.50
N GLY A 153 -7.85 12.42 8.55
CA GLY A 153 -9.09 13.18 8.46
C GLY A 153 -8.84 14.62 8.06
N TRP A 154 -7.87 15.29 8.69
CA TRP A 154 -7.50 16.66 8.33
C TRP A 154 -6.94 16.75 6.91
N MET A 155 -6.00 15.88 6.54
CA MET A 155 -5.43 15.85 5.18
C MET A 155 -6.50 15.58 4.11
N THR A 156 -7.42 14.65 4.34
CA THR A 156 -8.49 14.34 3.38
C THR A 156 -9.43 15.54 3.20
N LEU A 157 -9.77 16.24 4.29
CA LEU A 157 -10.60 17.45 4.22
C LEU A 157 -9.89 18.62 3.53
N ASP A 158 -8.59 18.78 3.78
CA ASP A 158 -7.79 19.83 3.16
C ASP A 158 -7.60 19.59 1.66
N ASN A 159 -7.30 18.35 1.27
CA ASN A 159 -7.28 17.92 -0.13
C ASN A 159 -8.65 18.17 -0.79
N LEU A 160 -9.75 17.78 -0.15
CA LEU A 160 -11.09 18.00 -0.68
C LEU A 160 -11.39 19.49 -0.91
N ARG A 161 -11.03 20.35 0.05
CA ARG A 161 -11.22 21.80 -0.10
C ARG A 161 -10.37 22.35 -1.24
N THR A 162 -9.10 21.98 -1.30
CA THR A 162 -8.16 22.46 -2.31
C THR A 162 -8.64 22.12 -3.71
N GLU A 163 -8.95 20.84 -3.95
CA GLU A 163 -9.32 20.32 -5.27
C GLU A 163 -10.72 20.79 -5.73
N LEU A 164 -11.60 21.21 -4.82
CA LEU A 164 -12.88 21.84 -5.14
C LEU A 164 -12.80 23.36 -5.33
N SER A 165 -11.83 24.02 -4.69
CA SER A 165 -11.70 25.48 -4.71
C SER A 165 -11.03 26.02 -5.96
N ALA A 166 -10.08 25.26 -6.54
CA ALA A 166 -9.33 25.67 -7.71
C ALA A 166 -9.01 24.47 -8.61
N PRO A 167 -9.00 24.65 -9.94
CA PRO A 167 -8.61 23.58 -10.85
C PRO A 167 -7.12 23.25 -10.67
N TYR A 168 -6.85 22.00 -10.30
CA TYR A 168 -5.49 21.47 -10.20
C TYR A 168 -4.71 21.69 -11.51
N GLY A 169 -3.45 22.13 -11.39
CA GLY A 169 -2.53 22.32 -12.52
C GLY A 169 -2.99 23.33 -13.59
N GLY A 170 -4.06 24.10 -13.35
CA GLY A 170 -4.71 24.94 -14.36
C GLY A 170 -5.46 24.14 -15.44
N TYR A 171 -5.75 22.86 -15.20
CA TYR A 171 -6.49 22.02 -16.13
C TYR A 171 -7.97 22.42 -16.22
N ALA A 172 -8.60 22.11 -17.36
CA ALA A 172 -10.04 22.35 -17.52
C ALA A 172 -10.85 21.50 -16.53
N TRP A 173 -11.90 22.06 -15.93
CA TRP A 173 -12.79 21.34 -15.00
C TRP A 173 -13.33 20.04 -15.58
N THR A 174 -13.68 20.01 -16.88
CA THR A 174 -14.15 18.79 -17.54
C THR A 174 -13.09 17.68 -17.55
N PHE A 175 -11.81 18.03 -17.71
CA PHE A 175 -10.71 17.07 -17.66
C PHE A 175 -10.55 16.49 -16.25
N LEU A 176 -10.58 17.36 -15.22
CA LEU A 176 -10.49 16.96 -13.81
C LEU A 176 -11.68 16.11 -13.37
N LEU A 177 -12.88 16.41 -13.85
CA LEU A 177 -14.08 15.63 -13.55
C LEU A 177 -14.00 14.21 -14.14
N VAL A 178 -13.51 14.06 -15.36
CA VAL A 178 -13.43 12.75 -16.02
C VAL A 178 -12.26 11.93 -15.50
N PHE A 179 -11.04 12.49 -15.49
CA PHE A 179 -9.83 11.73 -15.17
C PHE A 179 -9.44 11.79 -13.69
N GLY A 180 -9.82 12.83 -12.96
CA GLY A 180 -9.59 12.92 -11.52
C GLY A 180 -10.73 12.27 -10.74
N TRP A 181 -11.84 12.98 -10.61
CA TRP A 181 -13.00 12.55 -9.83
C TRP A 181 -13.64 11.26 -10.37
N GLY A 182 -13.75 11.11 -11.69
CA GLY A 182 -14.33 9.94 -12.33
C GLY A 182 -13.54 8.67 -12.05
N VAL A 183 -12.20 8.73 -12.12
CA VAL A 183 -11.34 7.58 -11.82
C VAL A 183 -11.33 7.26 -10.33
N ALA A 184 -11.30 8.26 -9.45
CA ALA A 184 -11.41 8.06 -8.01
C ALA A 184 -12.74 7.38 -7.63
N LEU A 185 -13.86 7.85 -8.19
CA LEU A 185 -15.18 7.25 -7.97
C LEU A 185 -15.23 5.82 -8.52
N LEU A 186 -14.69 5.59 -9.72
CA LEU A 186 -14.63 4.25 -10.31
C LEU A 186 -13.85 3.27 -9.42
N ALA A 187 -12.70 3.69 -8.87
CA ALA A 187 -11.90 2.87 -7.97
C ALA A 187 -12.69 2.44 -6.73
N VAL A 188 -13.41 3.38 -6.11
CA VAL A 188 -14.29 3.09 -4.94
C VAL A 188 -15.42 2.14 -5.33
N LEU A 189 -16.10 2.39 -6.46
CA LEU A 189 -17.21 1.56 -6.93
C LEU A 189 -16.75 0.12 -7.24
N VAL A 190 -15.61 -0.04 -7.89
CA VAL A 190 -15.02 -1.36 -8.17
C VAL A 190 -14.64 -2.05 -6.85
N GLY A 191 -14.04 -1.34 -5.90
CA GLY A 191 -13.72 -1.87 -4.58
C GLY A 191 -14.95 -2.38 -3.83
N VAL A 192 -16.03 -1.58 -3.80
CA VAL A 192 -17.31 -1.96 -3.18
C VAL A 192 -17.94 -3.15 -3.92
N ALA A 193 -17.98 -3.13 -5.25
CA ALA A 193 -18.53 -4.22 -6.06
C ALA A 193 -17.78 -5.54 -5.82
N LEU A 194 -16.45 -5.49 -5.73
CA LEU A 194 -15.62 -6.65 -5.39
C LEU A 194 -15.88 -7.10 -3.94
N SER A 195 -16.05 -6.18 -2.99
CA SER A 195 -16.37 -6.51 -1.59
C SER A 195 -17.70 -7.27 -1.46
N LEU A 196 -18.72 -6.89 -2.23
CA LEU A 196 -20.04 -7.55 -2.22
C LEU A 196 -20.01 -9.00 -2.70
N ARG A 197 -19.04 -9.38 -3.53
CA ARG A 197 -18.87 -10.77 -3.95
C ARG A 197 -18.43 -11.61 -2.75
N ARG A 198 -19.14 -12.71 -2.47
CA ARG A 198 -18.79 -13.63 -1.37
C ARG A 198 -17.38 -14.18 -1.56
N TRP A 199 -16.63 -14.22 -0.47
CA TRP A 199 -15.32 -14.84 -0.42
C TRP A 199 -15.45 -16.37 -0.58
N PRO A 200 -14.61 -17.04 -1.38
CA PRO A 200 -14.57 -18.50 -1.43
C PRO A 200 -14.23 -19.07 -0.04
N ALA A 201 -14.97 -20.09 0.40
CA ALA A 201 -14.82 -20.70 1.73
C ALA A 201 -13.51 -21.49 1.93
N THR A 202 -12.60 -21.46 0.95
CA THR A 202 -11.34 -22.22 0.94
C THR A 202 -10.15 -21.47 1.55
N VAL A 203 -10.34 -20.24 2.02
CA VAL A 203 -9.31 -19.50 2.78
C VAL A 203 -9.41 -19.94 4.25
N PRO A 204 -8.40 -20.57 4.85
CA PRO A 204 -8.44 -20.99 6.25
C PRO A 204 -8.46 -19.76 7.16
N LEU A 205 -9.66 -19.29 7.49
CA LEU A 205 -9.86 -18.31 8.55
C LEU A 205 -9.89 -19.05 9.87
N GLY A 206 -8.75 -19.10 10.56
CA GLY A 206 -8.74 -19.43 11.99
C GLY A 206 -8.48 -20.88 12.39
N SER A 207 -7.40 -21.49 11.89
CA SER A 207 -6.64 -22.42 12.72
C SER A 207 -5.17 -22.01 12.75
N MET A 208 -4.92 -20.73 13.04
CA MET A 208 -3.63 -20.40 13.67
C MET A 208 -3.63 -21.12 15.02
N PRO A 209 -2.60 -21.91 15.36
CA PRO A 209 -2.48 -22.44 16.70
C PRO A 209 -2.41 -21.24 17.62
N VAL A 210 -3.54 -20.91 18.25
CA VAL A 210 -3.50 -20.22 19.53
C VAL A 210 -2.57 -21.12 20.34
N ALA A 211 -1.40 -20.60 20.68
CA ALA A 211 -0.65 -21.10 21.80
C ALA A 211 -1.59 -20.94 22.99
N SER A 212 -2.54 -21.87 23.11
CA SER A 212 -3.12 -22.23 24.38
C SER A 212 -1.89 -22.55 25.19
N GLY A 213 -1.62 -21.69 26.17
CA GLY A 213 -0.73 -22.05 27.26
C GLY A 213 -1.37 -23.26 27.92
N ASP A 214 -1.10 -24.42 27.33
CA ASP A 214 -1.41 -25.71 27.89
C ASP A 214 -0.34 -25.94 28.96
N PRO A 215 -0.68 -25.79 30.25
CA PRO A 215 0.28 -25.97 31.33
C PRO A 215 0.85 -27.39 31.33
N ASP A 216 0.14 -28.33 30.70
CA ASP A 216 0.42 -29.76 30.77
C ASP A 216 1.45 -30.24 29.73
N ARG A 217 1.80 -29.40 28.72
CA ARG A 217 2.90 -29.70 27.80
C ARG A 217 4.29 -29.58 28.43
N GLY A 218 4.43 -28.84 29.54
CA GLY A 218 5.67 -28.80 30.32
C GLY A 218 5.86 -30.01 31.22
N ALA A 219 4.76 -30.67 31.63
CA ALA A 219 4.81 -31.83 32.51
C ALA A 219 5.10 -33.14 31.75
N ALA A 220 4.56 -33.28 30.53
CA ALA A 220 4.76 -34.50 29.73
C ALA A 220 6.18 -34.66 29.15
N VAL A 221 6.97 -33.57 29.08
CA VAL A 221 8.37 -33.61 28.62
C VAL A 221 9.32 -33.85 29.79
N ALA A 222 8.95 -33.50 31.02
CA ALA A 222 9.80 -33.72 32.19
C ALA A 222 9.76 -35.18 32.71
N ASP A 223 8.68 -35.91 32.47
CA ASP A 223 8.50 -37.29 32.94
C ASP A 223 9.11 -38.35 31.99
N GLY A 224 9.53 -37.94 30.78
CA GLY A 224 10.10 -38.83 29.76
C GLY A 224 11.62 -38.99 29.82
N ASP A 225 12.34 -38.03 30.39
CA ASP A 225 13.81 -38.05 30.46
C ASP A 225 14.33 -38.85 31.68
N ASP A 226 13.52 -39.03 32.73
CA ASP A 226 13.94 -39.74 33.96
C ASP A 226 13.92 -41.28 33.83
N ASP A 227 13.14 -41.82 32.88
CA ASP A 227 13.05 -43.28 32.64
C ASP A 227 14.18 -43.80 31.74
N GLU A 228 14.81 -42.95 30.91
CA GLU A 228 15.91 -43.36 30.05
C GLU A 228 17.24 -43.49 30.81
N GLU A 229 17.48 -42.67 31.85
CA GLU A 229 18.67 -42.78 32.71
C GLU A 229 18.65 -43.99 33.68
N ARG A 230 17.47 -44.52 34.03
CA ARG A 230 17.35 -45.69 34.93
C ARG A 230 17.58 -47.03 34.25
N SER A 231 17.65 -47.07 32.93
CA SER A 231 17.85 -48.30 32.16
C SER A 231 19.31 -48.53 31.72
N ALA A 232 20.21 -47.60 32.06
CA ALA A 232 21.64 -47.64 31.73
C ALA A 232 22.58 -47.82 32.95
N GLN A 233 22.05 -48.17 34.14
CA GLN A 233 22.82 -48.65 35.30
C GLN A 233 22.40 -50.07 35.68
#